data_AF-A0A8T2LHR9-F1
#
_entry.id   AF-A0A8T2LHR9-F1
#
_cell.length_a   1.000
_cell.length_b   1.000
_cell.length_c   1.000
_cell.angle_alpha   90.00
_cell.angle_beta   90.00
_cell.angle_gamma   90.00
#
_symmetry.space_group_name_H-M   'P 1'
#
loop_
_entity.id
_entity.type
_entity.pdbx_description
1 polymer ?
#
loop_
_entity_poly.entity_id
_entity_poly.type
_entity_poly.pdbx_seq_one_letter_code
_entity_poly.pdbx_strand_id
1 'polypeptide(L)'
;MEFNRPRLSVLLLLSPLSQVKNLRSIVSRDAITTMAHLFTHLQHNMDSEVEGAAHTLLHKAGETSLFIRQGVELALSTMVHHCSPGRVLRGLLDGGLRHRNRLSRATTALSLVRLLQVVGVSRVLTGRKNLASEFIPAVSTLAFDADQNVRAHARAALRYLGSHKDAERAVEKYVQLRDQSQVKKLLHN
;
A
#
# COMPACT_ATOMS: atom_id res chain seq x y z
N MET A 1 15.54 37.29 -3.22
CA MET A 1 15.54 36.62 -1.91
C MET A 1 14.63 35.40 -2.02
N GLU A 2 15.21 34.24 -2.33
CA GLU A 2 14.50 32.96 -2.33
C GLU A 2 14.17 32.58 -0.89
N PHE A 3 12.91 32.70 -0.52
CA PHE A 3 12.42 32.08 0.70
C PHE A 3 12.57 30.56 0.55
N ASN A 4 13.42 30.01 1.41
CA ASN A 4 13.64 28.58 1.63
C ASN A 4 12.32 27.84 1.89
N ARG A 5 11.64 27.42 0.81
CA ARG A 5 10.31 26.75 0.81
C ARG A 5 10.23 25.30 1.36
N PRO A 6 11.30 24.50 1.60
CA PRO A 6 11.12 23.11 2.01
C PRO A 6 10.93 22.89 3.53
N ARG A 7 11.01 23.91 4.39
CA ARG A 7 10.90 23.72 5.86
C ARG A 7 9.48 23.90 6.42
N LEU A 8 8.62 24.69 5.78
CA LEU A 8 7.22 24.90 6.20
C LEU A 8 6.31 23.73 5.81
N SER A 9 6.59 23.06 4.69
CA SER A 9 5.85 21.89 4.22
C SER A 9 6.00 20.69 5.18
N VAL A 10 7.20 20.42 5.70
CA VAL A 10 7.45 19.27 6.60
C VAL A 10 6.75 19.45 7.96
N LEU A 11 6.74 20.66 8.53
CA LEU A 11 6.09 20.96 9.82
C LEU A 11 4.56 20.83 9.76
N LEU A 12 3.93 21.19 8.64
CA LEU A 12 2.49 21.04 8.41
C LEU A 12 2.07 19.57 8.21
N LEU A 13 2.98 18.70 7.75
CA LEU A 13 2.71 17.28 7.51
C LEU A 13 2.96 16.40 8.75
N LEU A 14 3.85 16.82 9.65
CA LEU A 14 4.09 16.11 10.91
C LEU A 14 2.93 16.26 11.92
N SER A 15 2.20 17.38 11.87
CA SER A 15 1.11 17.62 12.83
C SER A 15 -0.01 16.59 12.69
N PRO A 16 -0.58 16.30 11.50
CA PRO A 16 -1.65 15.33 11.36
C PRO A 16 -1.14 13.90 11.56
N LEU A 17 0.06 13.56 11.07
CA LEU A 17 0.65 12.22 11.25
C LEU A 17 0.84 11.86 12.72
N SER A 18 1.28 12.81 13.55
CA SER A 18 1.36 12.61 15.00
C SER A 18 -0.02 12.34 15.62
N GLN A 19 -1.07 12.99 15.10
CA GLN A 19 -2.44 12.86 15.60
C GLN A 19 -3.15 11.59 15.13
N VAL A 20 -2.70 10.94 14.05
CA VAL A 20 -3.24 9.63 13.63
C VAL A 20 -3.12 8.60 14.77
N LYS A 21 -2.03 8.66 15.55
CA LYS A 21 -1.78 7.76 16.68
C LYS A 21 -2.54 8.14 17.96
N ASN A 22 -3.35 9.20 17.93
CA ASN A 22 -4.08 9.67 19.11
C ASN A 22 -5.06 8.60 19.62
N LEU A 23 -5.18 8.48 20.94
CA LEU A 23 -6.09 7.53 21.61
C LEU A 23 -7.54 7.99 21.56
N ARG A 24 -7.80 9.29 21.40
CA ARG A 24 -9.15 9.82 21.19
C ARG A 24 -9.56 9.56 19.75
N SER A 25 -10.53 8.66 19.57
CA SER A 25 -11.00 8.21 18.25
C SER A 25 -11.40 9.36 17.33
N ILE A 26 -11.99 10.44 17.85
CA ILE A 26 -12.40 11.60 17.04
C ILE A 26 -11.19 12.36 16.47
N VAL A 27 -10.16 12.58 17.29
CA VAL A 27 -8.93 13.29 16.88
C VAL A 27 -8.17 12.46 15.85
N SER A 28 -8.05 11.15 16.09
CA SER A 28 -7.42 10.24 15.14
C SER A 28 -8.17 10.21 13.80
N ARG A 29 -9.49 10.13 13.82
CA ARG A 29 -10.32 10.12 12.61
C ARG A 29 -10.15 11.40 11.81
N ASP A 30 -10.22 12.56 12.45
CA ASP A 30 -10.13 13.84 11.76
C ASP A 30 -8.71 14.05 11.18
N ALA A 31 -7.68 13.55 11.87
CA ALA A 31 -6.32 13.49 11.34
C ALA A 31 -6.20 12.57 10.11
N ILE A 32 -6.83 11.39 10.14
CA ILE A 32 -6.86 10.45 9.01
C ILE A 32 -7.56 11.08 7.79
N THR A 33 -8.70 11.74 8.00
CA THR A 33 -9.41 12.49 6.95
C THR A 33 -8.54 13.62 6.39
N THR A 34 -7.82 14.33 7.26
CA THR A 34 -6.88 15.38 6.84
C THR A 34 -5.77 14.81 5.97
N MET A 35 -5.20 13.65 6.32
CA MET A 35 -4.21 12.97 5.49
C MET A 35 -4.76 12.65 4.09
N ALA A 36 -6.01 12.19 3.99
CA ALA A 36 -6.65 11.93 2.71
C ALA A 36 -6.75 13.20 1.84
N HIS A 37 -7.13 14.34 2.43
CA HIS A 37 -7.13 15.63 1.72
C HIS A 37 -5.73 16.05 1.27
N LEU A 38 -4.72 15.88 2.13
CA LEU A 38 -3.33 16.20 1.77
C LEU A 38 -2.85 15.36 0.59
N PHE A 39 -3.11 14.05 0.57
CA PHE A 39 -2.75 13.21 -0.58
C PHE A 39 -3.41 13.67 -1.87
N THR A 40 -4.71 14.01 -1.81
CA THR A 40 -5.48 14.46 -2.98
C THR A 40 -4.98 15.79 -3.55
N HIS A 41 -4.67 16.75 -2.69
CA HIS A 41 -4.33 18.11 -3.10
C HIS A 41 -2.83 18.35 -3.33
N LEU A 42 -1.97 17.66 -2.59
CA LEU A 42 -0.52 17.84 -2.69
C LEU A 42 0.15 16.81 -3.61
N GLN A 43 -0.43 15.61 -3.75
CA GLN A 43 -0.03 14.60 -4.74
C GLN A 43 1.48 14.28 -4.68
N HIS A 44 2.23 14.44 -5.78
CA HIS A 44 3.67 14.22 -5.84
C HIS A 44 4.48 15.05 -4.82
N ASN A 45 3.97 16.19 -4.35
CA ASN A 45 4.61 16.96 -3.29
C ASN A 45 4.59 16.23 -1.93
N MET A 46 3.80 15.17 -1.79
CA MET A 46 3.79 14.28 -0.61
C MET A 46 4.83 13.16 -0.69
N ASP A 47 5.52 12.97 -1.82
CA ASP A 47 6.34 11.77 -2.05
C ASP A 47 7.45 11.58 -1.01
N SER A 48 7.95 12.65 -0.36
CA SER A 48 8.91 12.54 0.75
C SER A 48 8.29 11.90 2.00
N GLU A 49 7.00 12.11 2.24
CA GLU A 49 6.29 11.70 3.46
C GLU A 49 5.46 10.42 3.29
N VAL A 50 5.20 9.98 2.05
CA VAL A 50 4.34 8.82 1.74
C VAL A 50 4.73 7.57 2.52
N GLU A 51 6.04 7.28 2.66
CA GLU A 51 6.52 6.09 3.37
C GLU A 51 6.19 6.15 4.87
N GLY A 52 6.48 7.29 5.53
CA GLY A 52 6.14 7.51 6.93
C GLY A 52 4.64 7.56 7.20
N ALA A 53 3.87 8.11 6.26
CA ALA A 53 2.43 8.16 6.32
C ALA A 53 1.80 6.77 6.19
N ALA A 54 2.26 5.96 5.23
CA ALA A 54 1.83 4.58 5.05
C ALA A 54 2.08 3.75 6.32
N HIS A 55 3.29 3.83 6.88
CA HIS A 55 3.63 3.14 8.13
C HIS A 55 2.70 3.55 9.29
N THR A 56 2.46 4.85 9.46
CA THR A 56 1.61 5.36 10.55
C THR A 56 0.15 4.95 10.40
N LEU A 57 -0.39 5.02 9.18
CA LEU A 57 -1.75 4.61 8.87
C LEU A 57 -1.93 3.08 9.05
N LEU A 58 -0.99 2.27 8.56
CA LEU A 58 -1.03 0.82 8.69
C LEU A 58 -0.90 0.35 10.13
N HIS A 59 -0.07 1.02 10.95
CA HIS A 59 -0.05 0.78 12.39
C HIS A 59 -1.42 1.07 13.00
N LYS A 60 -2.04 2.20 12.62
CA LYS A 60 -3.35 2.58 13.15
C LYS A 60 -4.46 1.60 12.77
N ALA A 61 -4.43 1.03 11.55
CA ALA A 61 -5.37 0.00 11.13
C ALA A 61 -5.40 -1.23 12.06
N GLY A 62 -4.26 -1.53 12.71
CA GLY A 62 -4.12 -2.66 13.63
C GLY A 62 -4.71 -2.42 15.02
N GLU A 63 -4.87 -1.17 15.45
CA GLU A 63 -5.27 -0.82 16.82
C GLU A 63 -6.80 -0.79 17.02
N THR A 64 -7.61 -0.72 15.96
CA THR A 64 -8.87 0.04 16.03
C THR A 64 -10.19 -0.67 15.71
N SER A 65 -11.28 0.02 16.07
CA SER A 65 -12.66 -0.22 15.63
C SER A 65 -12.82 -0.19 14.10
N LEU A 66 -13.91 -0.80 13.61
CA LEU A 66 -14.25 -0.85 12.17
C LEU A 66 -14.22 0.54 11.51
N PHE A 67 -14.74 1.57 12.19
CA PHE A 67 -14.82 2.94 11.65
C PHE A 67 -13.46 3.58 11.37
N ILE A 68 -12.50 3.44 12.28
CA ILE A 68 -11.16 4.01 12.07
C ILE A 68 -10.43 3.25 10.97
N ARG A 69 -10.58 1.92 10.92
CA ARG A 69 -10.00 1.12 9.83
C ARG A 69 -10.53 1.52 8.47
N GLN A 70 -11.84 1.77 8.34
CA GLN A 70 -12.44 2.27 7.10
C GLN A 70 -11.88 3.65 6.72
N GLY A 71 -11.68 4.55 7.70
CA GLY A 71 -11.00 5.83 7.46
C GLY A 71 -9.57 5.66 6.96
N VAL A 72 -8.79 4.77 7.58
CA VAL A 72 -7.43 4.44 7.15
C VAL A 72 -7.42 3.87 5.73
N GLU A 73 -8.31 2.94 5.44
CA GLU A 73 -8.45 2.35 4.10
C GLU A 73 -8.77 3.41 3.05
N LEU A 74 -9.63 4.39 3.37
CA LEU A 74 -9.93 5.50 2.47
C LEU A 74 -8.68 6.37 2.25
N ALA A 75 -7.98 6.76 3.32
CA ALA A 75 -6.76 7.56 3.22
C ALA A 75 -5.67 6.87 2.39
N LEU A 76 -5.41 5.57 2.63
CA LEU A 76 -4.48 4.79 1.81
C LEU A 76 -4.95 4.67 0.36
N SER A 77 -6.25 4.57 0.10
CA SER A 77 -6.79 4.61 -1.26
C SER A 77 -6.48 5.94 -1.94
N THR A 78 -6.71 7.08 -1.27
CA THR A 78 -6.38 8.40 -1.85
C THR A 78 -4.88 8.56 -2.11
N MET A 79 -4.04 8.07 -1.20
CA MET A 79 -2.58 8.02 -1.39
C MET A 79 -2.19 7.23 -2.64
N VAL A 80 -2.79 6.05 -2.84
CA VAL A 80 -2.57 5.20 -4.02
C VAL A 80 -2.98 5.90 -5.32
N HIS A 81 -4.06 6.68 -5.32
CA HIS A 81 -4.56 7.35 -6.52
C HIS A 81 -3.72 8.57 -6.91
N HIS A 82 -3.15 9.28 -5.94
CA HIS A 82 -2.60 10.62 -6.17
C HIS A 82 -1.07 10.72 -6.01
N CYS A 83 -0.42 9.82 -5.27
CA CYS A 83 1.03 9.88 -5.03
C CYS A 83 1.82 8.97 -5.99
N SER A 84 3.15 9.10 -6.01
CA SER A 84 3.99 8.29 -6.91
C SER A 84 3.89 6.79 -6.61
N PRO A 85 3.52 5.93 -7.59
CA PRO A 85 3.29 4.50 -7.36
C PRO A 85 4.47 3.75 -6.72
N GLY A 86 5.71 4.09 -7.08
CA GLY A 86 6.90 3.47 -6.49
C GLY A 86 7.12 3.82 -5.02
N ARG A 87 6.81 5.06 -4.62
CA ARG A 87 6.90 5.52 -3.22
C ARG A 87 5.78 4.90 -2.39
N VAL A 88 4.57 4.85 -2.96
CA VAL A 88 3.42 4.17 -2.35
C VAL A 88 3.70 2.69 -2.14
N LEU A 89 4.24 1.99 -3.16
CA LEU A 89 4.59 0.58 -3.04
C LEU A 89 5.55 0.35 -1.88
N ARG A 90 6.68 1.06 -1.84
CA ARG A 90 7.67 0.93 -0.76
C ARG A 90 7.08 1.20 0.61
N GLY A 91 6.33 2.30 0.76
CA GLY A 91 5.66 2.64 2.02
C GLY A 91 4.70 1.55 2.51
N LEU A 92 3.93 0.95 1.60
CA LEU A 92 3.04 -0.17 1.92
C LEU A 92 3.81 -1.43 2.31
N LEU A 93 4.89 -1.76 1.60
CA LEU A 93 5.68 -2.95 1.89
C LEU A 93 6.41 -2.83 3.22
N ASP A 94 7.10 -1.72 3.44
CA ASP A 94 7.87 -1.45 4.66
C ASP A 94 6.97 -1.33 5.89
N GLY A 95 5.81 -0.69 5.76
CA GLY A 95 4.86 -0.53 6.87
C GLY A 95 3.99 -1.75 7.15
N GLY A 96 3.84 -2.67 6.19
CA GLY A 96 2.68 -3.55 6.15
C GLY A 96 2.96 -5.03 5.89
N LEU A 97 3.92 -5.36 5.03
CA LEU A 97 4.10 -6.72 4.50
C LEU A 97 4.37 -7.75 5.60
N ARG A 98 5.18 -7.37 6.60
CA ARG A 98 5.60 -8.23 7.72
C ARG A 98 5.05 -7.78 9.07
N HIS A 99 3.99 -6.97 9.07
CA HIS A 99 3.44 -6.42 10.31
C HIS A 99 2.87 -7.53 11.20
N ARG A 100 3.10 -7.45 12.53
CA ARG A 100 2.64 -8.48 13.48
C ARG A 100 1.11 -8.59 13.53
N ASN A 101 0.42 -7.46 13.42
CA ASN A 101 -1.04 -7.40 13.41
C ASN A 101 -1.62 -7.81 12.05
N ARG A 102 -2.52 -8.80 12.06
CA ARG A 102 -3.21 -9.33 10.87
C ARG A 102 -4.04 -8.29 10.13
N LEU A 103 -4.64 -7.31 10.83
CA LEU A 103 -5.46 -6.27 10.22
C LEU A 103 -4.59 -5.33 9.39
N SER A 104 -3.42 -4.93 9.89
CA SER A 104 -2.46 -4.13 9.14
C SER A 104 -1.99 -4.85 7.88
N ARG A 105 -1.70 -6.16 7.96
CA ARG A 105 -1.37 -6.96 6.77
C ARG A 105 -2.53 -7.04 5.78
N ALA A 106 -3.77 -7.17 6.26
CA ALA A 106 -4.96 -7.22 5.40
C ALA A 106 -5.19 -5.88 4.68
N THR A 107 -5.08 -4.76 5.40
CA THR A 107 -5.15 -3.41 4.83
C THR A 107 -4.02 -3.17 3.82
N THR A 108 -2.82 -3.71 4.07
CA THR A 108 -1.70 -3.67 3.12
C THR A 108 -2.04 -4.44 1.84
N ALA A 109 -2.49 -5.69 1.95
CA ALA A 109 -2.87 -6.51 0.80
C ALA A 109 -3.98 -5.85 -0.02
N LEU A 110 -5.00 -5.28 0.62
CA LEU A 110 -6.06 -4.52 -0.03
C LEU A 110 -5.52 -3.29 -0.77
N SER A 111 -4.59 -2.55 -0.15
CA SER A 111 -3.97 -1.37 -0.76
C SER A 111 -3.10 -1.74 -1.97
N LEU A 112 -2.43 -2.90 -1.95
CA LEU A 112 -1.69 -3.43 -3.11
C LEU A 112 -2.62 -3.81 -4.27
N VAL A 113 -3.80 -4.37 -3.99
CA VAL A 113 -4.83 -4.60 -5.02
C VAL A 113 -5.24 -3.29 -5.68
N ARG A 114 -5.51 -2.25 -4.88
CA ARG A 114 -5.87 -0.92 -5.39
C ARG A 114 -4.74 -0.31 -6.21
N LEU A 115 -3.49 -0.45 -5.76
CA LEU A 115 -2.32 0.03 -6.50
C LEU A 115 -2.21 -0.65 -7.86
N LEU A 116 -2.41 -1.97 -7.91
CA LEU A 116 -2.43 -2.73 -9.17
C LEU A 116 -3.52 -2.23 -10.13
N GLN A 117 -4.71 -1.94 -9.60
CA GLN A 117 -5.83 -1.43 -10.40
C GLN A 117 -5.57 -0.01 -10.94
N VAL A 118 -5.03 0.88 -10.11
CA VAL A 118 -4.70 2.27 -10.50
C VAL A 118 -3.53 2.33 -11.49
N VAL A 119 -2.48 1.55 -11.24
CA VAL A 119 -1.30 1.52 -12.13
C VAL A 119 -1.61 0.76 -13.41
N GLY A 120 -2.38 -0.32 -13.31
CA GLY A 120 -2.71 -1.25 -14.38
C GLY A 120 -1.72 -2.42 -14.45
N VAL A 121 -2.25 -3.62 -14.71
CA VAL A 121 -1.51 -4.89 -14.76
C VAL A 121 -0.29 -4.82 -15.71
N SER A 122 -0.50 -4.34 -16.94
CA SER A 122 0.57 -4.25 -17.94
C SER A 122 1.73 -3.35 -17.47
N ARG A 123 1.42 -2.20 -16.84
CA ARG A 123 2.42 -1.27 -16.33
C ARG A 123 3.16 -1.79 -15.10
N VAL A 124 2.50 -2.57 -14.23
CA VAL A 124 3.17 -3.26 -13.12
C VAL A 124 4.15 -4.29 -13.65
N LEU A 125 3.75 -5.11 -14.63
CA LEU A 125 4.55 -6.22 -15.15
C LEU A 125 5.70 -5.78 -16.08
N THR A 126 5.46 -4.78 -16.94
CA THR A 126 6.35 -4.43 -18.06
C THR A 126 6.85 -2.97 -18.03
N GLY A 127 6.47 -2.19 -17.01
CA GLY A 127 6.81 -0.78 -16.90
C GLY A 127 8.31 -0.49 -16.69
N ARG A 128 8.71 0.74 -17.02
CA ARG A 128 10.12 1.21 -16.98
C ARG A 128 10.72 1.37 -15.58
N LYS A 129 9.88 1.57 -14.57
CA LYS A 129 10.26 1.58 -13.15
C LYS A 129 9.93 0.18 -12.65
N ASN A 130 10.91 -0.63 -12.25
CA ASN A 130 10.79 -2.08 -11.96
C ASN A 130 9.83 -2.44 -10.79
N LEU A 131 8.58 -1.99 -10.81
CA LEU A 131 7.55 -2.26 -9.80
C LEU A 131 7.31 -3.76 -9.64
N ALA A 132 7.39 -4.54 -10.72
CA ALA A 132 7.25 -6.00 -10.66
C ALA A 132 8.20 -6.67 -9.66
N SER A 133 9.44 -6.16 -9.53
CA SER A 133 10.46 -6.77 -8.67
C SER A 133 10.14 -6.68 -7.18
N GLU A 134 9.34 -5.69 -6.77
CA GLU A 134 8.89 -5.52 -5.40
C GLU A 134 7.44 -6.03 -5.22
N PHE A 135 6.57 -5.76 -6.21
CA PHE A 135 5.15 -6.09 -6.14
C PHE A 135 4.89 -7.59 -6.19
N ILE A 136 5.51 -8.31 -7.15
CA ILE A 136 5.24 -9.74 -7.36
C ILE A 136 5.61 -10.56 -6.13
N PRO A 137 6.83 -10.46 -5.55
CA PRO A 137 7.18 -11.22 -4.36
C PRO A 137 6.28 -10.88 -3.16
N ALA A 138 5.86 -9.63 -3.02
CA ALA A 138 5.01 -9.19 -1.93
C ALA A 138 3.61 -9.84 -1.99
N VAL A 139 2.92 -9.75 -3.14
CA VAL A 139 1.59 -10.38 -3.27
C VAL A 139 1.67 -11.90 -3.25
N SER A 140 2.74 -12.49 -3.78
CA SER A 140 3.00 -13.93 -3.67
C SER A 140 3.16 -14.35 -2.20
N THR A 141 3.90 -13.58 -1.40
CA THR A 141 4.05 -13.86 0.04
C THR A 141 2.71 -13.78 0.78
N LEU A 142 1.95 -12.70 0.56
CA LEU A 142 0.68 -12.47 1.25
C LEU A 142 -0.41 -13.48 0.83
N ALA A 143 -0.32 -14.09 -0.35
CA ALA A 143 -1.28 -15.10 -0.82
C ALA A 143 -1.28 -16.39 0.02
N PHE A 144 -0.23 -16.60 0.81
CA PHE A 144 -0.06 -17.71 1.75
C PHE A 144 -0.01 -17.26 3.22
N ASP A 145 -0.45 -16.04 3.53
CA ASP A 145 -0.53 -15.54 4.91
C ASP A 145 -1.40 -16.44 5.82
N ALA A 146 -1.15 -16.45 7.13
CA ALA A 146 -1.95 -17.19 8.09
C ALA A 146 -3.42 -16.70 8.16
N ASP A 147 -3.67 -15.41 7.93
CA ASP A 147 -5.01 -14.82 7.98
C ASP A 147 -5.76 -14.92 6.65
N GLN A 148 -7.04 -15.32 6.70
CA GLN A 148 -7.86 -15.53 5.50
C GLN A 148 -8.11 -14.26 4.68
N ASN A 149 -8.29 -13.11 5.32
CA ASN A 149 -8.58 -11.86 4.61
C ASN A 149 -7.34 -11.37 3.85
N VAL A 150 -6.17 -11.51 4.47
CA VAL A 150 -4.88 -11.21 3.81
C VAL A 150 -4.73 -12.05 2.54
N ARG A 151 -4.93 -13.37 2.65
CA ARG A 151 -4.87 -14.28 1.50
C ARG A 151 -5.89 -13.91 0.43
N ALA A 152 -7.12 -13.59 0.81
CA ALA A 152 -8.19 -13.27 -0.13
C ALA A 152 -7.83 -12.07 -1.02
N HIS A 153 -7.32 -10.99 -0.43
CA HIS A 153 -6.88 -9.80 -1.18
C HIS A 153 -5.66 -10.09 -2.06
N ALA A 154 -4.63 -10.76 -1.52
CA ALA A 154 -3.43 -11.06 -2.27
C ALA A 154 -3.68 -12.01 -3.45
N ARG A 155 -4.55 -13.01 -3.28
CA ARG A 155 -4.99 -13.90 -4.37
C ARG A 155 -5.82 -13.16 -5.42
N ALA A 156 -6.61 -12.16 -5.02
CA ALA A 156 -7.29 -11.30 -5.98
C ALA A 156 -6.29 -10.52 -6.84
N ALA A 157 -5.21 -9.98 -6.25
CA ALA A 157 -4.13 -9.35 -7.02
C ALA A 157 -3.47 -10.32 -8.01
N LEU A 158 -3.18 -11.54 -7.59
CA LEU A 158 -2.61 -12.59 -8.46
C LEU A 158 -3.55 -12.93 -9.63
N ARG A 159 -4.85 -13.09 -9.38
CA ARG A 159 -5.85 -13.27 -10.46
C ARG A 159 -5.89 -12.11 -11.45
N TYR A 160 -5.85 -10.87 -10.96
CA TYR A 160 -5.78 -9.71 -11.84
C TYR A 160 -4.52 -9.76 -12.72
N LEU A 161 -3.37 -10.12 -12.15
CA LEU A 161 -2.13 -10.29 -12.89
C LEU A 161 -2.26 -11.39 -13.96
N GLY A 162 -2.90 -12.52 -13.62
CA GLY A 162 -3.09 -13.68 -14.50
C GLY A 162 -3.80 -13.38 -15.83
N SER A 163 -4.54 -12.27 -15.92
CA SER A 163 -5.13 -11.79 -17.18
C SER A 163 -4.10 -11.37 -18.24
N HIS A 164 -2.82 -11.20 -17.88
CA HIS A 164 -1.78 -10.73 -18.77
C HIS A 164 -0.79 -11.84 -19.13
N LYS A 165 -0.42 -11.93 -20.42
CA LYS A 165 0.47 -12.98 -20.96
C LYS A 165 1.84 -13.10 -20.27
N ASP A 166 2.36 -12.00 -19.73
CA ASP A 166 3.66 -11.96 -19.04
C ASP A 166 3.59 -12.35 -17.55
N ALA A 167 2.42 -12.68 -17.00
CA ALA A 167 2.24 -12.94 -15.57
C ALA A 167 3.08 -14.12 -15.08
N GLU A 168 3.04 -15.26 -15.78
CA GLU A 168 3.84 -16.43 -15.41
C GLU A 168 5.33 -16.14 -15.50
N ARG A 169 5.78 -15.46 -16.55
CA ARG A 169 7.18 -15.05 -16.73
C ARG A 169 7.64 -14.12 -15.59
N ALA A 170 6.77 -13.24 -15.11
CA ALA A 170 7.07 -12.39 -13.98
C ALA A 170 7.19 -13.19 -12.66
N VAL A 171 6.34 -14.19 -12.45
CA VAL A 171 6.46 -15.12 -11.32
C VAL A 171 7.79 -15.88 -11.39
N GLU A 172 8.16 -16.42 -12.55
CA GLU A 172 9.45 -17.11 -12.74
C GLU A 172 10.65 -16.22 -12.43
N LYS A 173 10.56 -14.94 -12.81
CA LYS A 173 11.65 -13.98 -12.64
C LYS A 173 11.82 -13.51 -11.18
N TYR A 174 10.74 -13.34 -10.44
CA TYR A 174 10.78 -12.65 -9.14
C TYR A 174 10.43 -13.53 -7.93
N VAL A 175 9.83 -14.71 -8.13
CA VAL A 175 9.46 -15.63 -7.03
C VAL A 175 10.48 -16.75 -6.92
N GLN A 176 10.77 -17.18 -5.67
CA GLN A 176 11.66 -18.30 -5.39
C GLN A 176 11.16 -19.59 -6.08
N LEU A 177 12.09 -20.33 -6.70
CA LEU A 177 11.78 -21.51 -7.52
C LEU A 177 10.83 -22.51 -6.83
N ARG A 178 11.02 -22.75 -5.53
CA ARG A 178 10.19 -23.67 -4.73
C ARG A 178 8.71 -23.26 -4.63
N ASP A 179 8.41 -21.96 -4.74
CA ASP A 179 7.07 -21.40 -4.54
C ASP A 179 6.35 -21.11 -5.88
N GLN A 180 7.08 -21.08 -6.99
CA GLN A 180 6.56 -20.69 -8.30
C GLN A 180 5.35 -21.53 -8.75
N SER A 181 5.40 -22.85 -8.56
CA SER A 181 4.29 -23.74 -8.95
C SER A 181 2.99 -23.40 -8.21
N GLN A 182 3.07 -23.13 -6.90
CA GLN A 182 1.89 -22.78 -6.11
C GLN A 182 1.38 -21.38 -6.46
N VAL A 183 2.27 -20.41 -6.68
CA VAL A 183 1.87 -19.05 -7.08
C VAL A 183 1.22 -19.03 -8.47
N LYS A 184 1.77 -19.76 -9.45
CA LYS A 184 1.21 -19.82 -10.81
C LYS A 184 -0.23 -20.38 -10.83
N LYS A 185 -0.53 -21.38 -9.99
CA LYS A 185 -1.91 -21.87 -9.83
C LYS A 185 -2.88 -20.78 -9.42
N LEU A 186 -2.45 -19.83 -8.58
CA LEU A 186 -3.27 -18.71 -8.11
C LEU A 186 -3.46 -17.60 -9.14
N LEU A 187 -2.76 -17.63 -10.28
CA LEU A 187 -3.01 -16.70 -11.39
C LEU A 187 -4.29 -17.05 -12.14
N HIS A 188 -4.65 -18.34 -12.16
CA HIS A 188 -5.73 -18.89 -13.00
C HIS A 188 -6.96 -19.36 -12.21
N ASN A 189 -6.88 -19.39 -10.87
CA ASN A 189 -7.95 -19.78 -9.94
C ASN A 189 -8.66 -18.56 -9.36
#